data_AF-A0A7S2BHI6-F1
#
_entry.id   AF-A0A7S2BHI6-F1
#
_cell.length_a   1.000
_cell.length_b   1.000
_cell.length_c   1.000
_cell.angle_alpha   90.00
_cell.angle_beta   90.00
_cell.angle_gamma   90.00
#
_symmetry.space_group_name_H-M   'P 1'
#
loop_
_entity.id
_entity.type
_entity.pdbx_description
1 polymer ?
#
loop_
_entity_poly.entity_id
_entity_poly.type
_entity_poly.pdbx_seq_one_letter_code
_entity_poly.pdbx_strand_id
1 'polypeptide(L)'
;GDDLENPFFLESGAAKGEFGSNTVLLEKKGWEGMLVEPSPDAFDELLSKNRKAFAFNGGISTDECSRLMHFNTERGQGSVVDSTGATLVQVEPVHSLLEAVGRKTVDLWSLDVEGPELAILKATDFTKIEVGVMLIEMNSGWFWSDKKSIQNVMTAAGFIDIGTSKYRYKWGSALESILLLPERCRVWSDLDHYFVNAEYFKQRELPIPTSAPWKGMNSYRSRTFGDPRSLSGVLYCCLTNSCI
;
A
#
# COMPACT_ATOMS: atom_id res chain seq x y z
N GLY A 1 2.65 10.03 -17.74
CA GLY A 1 1.90 10.07 -19.01
C GLY A 1 0.45 10.27 -18.71
N ASP A 2 -0.20 11.09 -19.51
CA ASP A 2 -1.63 11.43 -19.46
C ASP A 2 -2.53 10.28 -19.98
N ASP A 3 -2.08 9.03 -19.84
CA ASP A 3 -2.71 7.86 -20.49
C ASP A 3 -3.90 7.28 -19.70
N LEU A 4 -4.07 7.70 -18.45
CA LEU A 4 -5.19 7.31 -17.59
C LEU A 4 -6.12 8.51 -17.38
N GLU A 5 -7.39 8.35 -17.75
CA GLU A 5 -8.41 9.37 -17.51
C GLU A 5 -8.87 9.30 -16.04
N ASN A 6 -8.70 10.41 -15.31
CA ASN A 6 -9.06 10.55 -13.89
C ASN A 6 -8.55 9.39 -13.00
N PRO A 7 -7.21 9.23 -12.88
CA PRO A 7 -6.63 8.14 -12.13
C PRO A 7 -6.81 8.33 -10.63
N PHE A 8 -6.99 7.21 -9.91
CA PHE A 8 -7.31 7.18 -8.50
C PHE A 8 -6.47 6.17 -7.73
N PHE A 9 -5.92 6.60 -6.58
CA PHE A 9 -5.24 5.71 -5.65
C PHE A 9 -6.06 5.42 -4.39
N LEU A 10 -5.84 4.25 -3.80
CA LEU A 10 -6.27 3.91 -2.46
C LEU A 10 -5.03 3.60 -1.62
N GLU A 11 -4.88 4.25 -0.46
CA GLU A 11 -3.82 3.95 0.51
C GLU A 11 -4.46 3.50 1.82
N SER A 12 -4.33 2.21 2.12
CA SER A 12 -4.76 1.61 3.38
C SER A 12 -3.56 1.50 4.30
N GLY A 13 -3.63 2.20 5.45
CA GLY A 13 -2.49 2.43 6.35
C GLY A 13 -1.75 3.73 6.03
N ALA A 14 -2.50 4.81 5.82
CA ALA A 14 -1.93 6.11 5.45
C ALA A 14 -1.10 6.78 6.57
N ALA A 15 -1.16 6.26 7.80
CA ALA A 15 -0.43 6.73 8.97
C ALA A 15 -0.56 8.26 9.12
N LYS A 16 0.57 8.97 9.20
CA LYS A 16 0.63 10.42 9.40
C LYS A 16 0.51 11.22 8.09
N GLY A 17 0.10 10.58 7.00
CA GLY A 17 -0.30 11.22 5.75
C GLY A 17 0.80 11.59 4.76
N GLU A 18 2.07 11.73 5.14
CA GLU A 18 3.13 12.11 4.19
C GLU A 18 4.40 11.26 4.32
N PHE A 19 4.90 11.10 5.54
CA PHE A 19 6.14 10.36 5.75
C PHE A 19 5.93 8.87 5.50
N GLY A 20 6.63 8.33 4.50
CA GLY A 20 6.52 6.91 4.11
C GLY A 20 5.37 6.60 3.16
N SER A 21 4.53 7.58 2.81
CA SER A 21 3.37 7.36 1.93
C SER A 21 3.78 6.94 0.52
N ASN A 22 3.03 5.99 -0.02
CA ASN A 22 3.19 5.47 -1.38
C ASN A 22 2.41 6.28 -2.43
N THR A 23 1.67 7.33 -2.02
CA THR A 23 0.74 8.04 -2.92
C THR A 23 0.97 9.55 -3.03
N VAL A 24 1.81 10.16 -2.17
CA VAL A 24 2.10 11.61 -2.21
C VAL A 24 2.52 12.08 -3.61
N LEU A 25 3.36 11.33 -4.31
CA LEU A 25 3.80 11.75 -5.64
C LEU A 25 2.68 11.60 -6.68
N LEU A 26 1.83 10.57 -6.57
CA LEU A 26 0.69 10.37 -7.47
C LEU A 26 -0.28 11.56 -7.34
N GLU A 27 -0.58 11.97 -6.11
CA GLU A 27 -1.39 13.16 -5.85
C GLU A 27 -0.76 14.42 -6.46
N LYS A 28 0.55 14.62 -6.32
CA LYS A 28 1.27 15.73 -6.98
C LYS A 28 1.24 15.66 -8.50
N LYS A 29 1.04 14.46 -9.07
CA LYS A 29 0.83 14.23 -10.50
C LYS A 29 -0.64 14.34 -10.92
N GLY A 30 -1.51 14.81 -10.02
CA GLY A 30 -2.91 15.09 -10.31
C GLY A 30 -3.85 13.90 -10.10
N TRP A 31 -3.38 12.81 -9.48
CA TRP A 31 -4.24 11.70 -9.14
C TRP A 31 -5.13 12.09 -7.97
N GLU A 32 -6.41 11.75 -8.05
CA GLU A 32 -7.29 11.76 -6.90
C GLU A 32 -7.03 10.50 -6.06
N GLY A 33 -7.50 10.45 -4.81
CA GLY A 33 -7.36 9.23 -4.05
C GLY A 33 -8.06 9.25 -2.70
N MET A 34 -7.97 8.12 -2.01
CA MET A 34 -8.48 7.94 -0.65
C MET A 34 -7.38 7.41 0.27
N LEU A 35 -7.27 8.03 1.45
CA LEU A 35 -6.40 7.66 2.54
C LEU A 35 -7.24 7.03 3.66
N VAL A 36 -6.87 5.83 4.10
CA VAL A 36 -7.54 5.10 5.18
C VAL A 36 -6.54 4.91 6.32
N GLU A 37 -6.89 5.40 7.50
CA GLU A 37 -6.06 5.28 8.70
C GLU A 37 -6.95 5.10 9.95
N PRO A 38 -6.84 3.97 10.68
CA PRO A 38 -7.69 3.69 11.84
C PRO A 38 -7.25 4.38 13.13
N SER A 39 -5.98 4.77 13.29
CA SER A 39 -5.50 5.43 14.51
C SER A 39 -5.98 6.88 14.57
N PRO A 40 -6.79 7.28 15.56
CA PRO A 40 -7.27 8.66 15.65
C PRO A 40 -6.13 9.69 15.74
N ASP A 41 -5.09 9.39 16.52
CA ASP A 41 -3.94 10.29 16.68
C ASP A 41 -3.15 10.45 15.37
N ALA A 42 -2.98 9.36 14.61
CA ALA A 42 -2.30 9.43 13.31
C ALA A 42 -3.18 10.14 12.27
N PHE A 43 -4.50 9.90 12.32
CA PHE A 43 -5.49 10.51 11.44
C PHE A 43 -5.57 12.03 11.64
N ASP A 44 -5.55 12.51 12.88
CA ASP A 44 -5.49 13.95 13.18
C ASP A 44 -4.22 14.59 12.58
N GLU A 45 -3.08 13.92 12.70
CA GLU A 45 -1.85 14.38 12.05
C GLU A 45 -1.95 14.34 10.52
N LEU A 46 -2.57 13.31 9.94
CA LEU A 46 -2.82 13.19 8.51
C LEU A 46 -3.67 14.36 7.99
N LEU A 47 -4.76 14.71 8.68
CA LEU A 47 -5.61 15.85 8.30
C LEU A 47 -4.83 17.17 8.32
N SER A 48 -3.91 17.34 9.26
CA SER A 48 -3.06 18.54 9.33
C SER A 48 -2.17 18.75 8.09
N LYS A 49 -1.92 17.69 7.31
CA LYS A 49 -1.12 17.76 6.07
C LYS A 49 -1.89 18.37 4.91
N ASN A 50 -3.22 18.49 4.98
CA ASN A 50 -4.07 19.00 3.90
C ASN A 50 -3.82 18.30 2.55
N ARG A 51 -3.64 16.96 2.59
CA ARG A 51 -3.57 16.12 1.38
C ARG A 51 -4.85 16.33 0.54
N LYS A 52 -4.70 16.46 -0.77
CA LYS A 52 -5.82 16.56 -1.74
C LYS A 52 -6.36 15.17 -2.08
N ALA A 53 -6.83 14.48 -1.06
CA ALA A 53 -7.39 13.14 -1.13
C ALA A 53 -8.56 13.04 -0.14
N PHE A 54 -9.49 12.13 -0.40
CA PHE A 54 -10.46 11.73 0.61
C PHE A 54 -9.73 11.09 1.80
N ALA A 55 -10.26 11.23 3.00
CA ALA A 55 -9.69 10.65 4.21
C ALA A 55 -10.78 9.95 5.01
N PHE A 56 -10.53 8.70 5.42
CA PHE A 56 -11.42 7.89 6.23
C PHE A 56 -10.73 7.45 7.52
N ASN A 57 -11.26 7.89 8.67
CA ASN A 57 -10.78 7.49 9.98
C ASN A 57 -11.39 6.14 10.36
N GLY A 58 -10.68 5.07 10.00
CA GLY A 58 -11.17 3.72 10.13
C GLY A 58 -10.26 2.72 9.41
N GLY A 59 -10.68 1.46 9.40
CA GLY A 59 -9.95 0.37 8.77
C GLY A 59 -10.68 -0.25 7.59
N ILE A 60 -9.99 -1.16 6.91
CA ILE A 60 -10.61 -2.03 5.90
C ILE A 60 -11.17 -3.28 6.60
N SER A 61 -12.38 -3.67 6.24
CA SER A 61 -13.05 -4.84 6.77
C SER A 61 -12.33 -6.14 6.37
N THR A 62 -12.25 -7.08 7.32
CA THR A 62 -11.65 -8.42 7.12
C THR A 62 -12.70 -9.51 6.89
N ASP A 63 -13.98 -9.14 6.76
CA ASP A 63 -15.09 -10.07 6.54
C ASP A 63 -16.26 -9.48 5.74
N GLU A 64 -15.99 -8.48 4.91
CA GLU A 64 -16.99 -7.76 4.08
C GLU A 64 -18.13 -7.11 4.87
N CYS A 65 -17.97 -6.89 6.18
CA CYS A 65 -18.99 -6.24 7.00
C CYS A 65 -18.56 -4.83 7.43
N SER A 66 -19.51 -3.89 7.36
CA SER A 66 -19.43 -2.58 8.02
C SER A 66 -19.72 -2.75 9.50
N ARG A 67 -18.74 -2.42 10.37
CA ARG A 67 -18.91 -2.52 11.84
C ARG A 67 -17.81 -1.80 12.60
N LEU A 68 -17.99 -1.68 13.90
CA LEU A 68 -16.91 -1.32 14.82
C LEU A 68 -16.01 -2.52 15.12
N MET A 69 -14.70 -2.29 15.14
CA MET A 69 -13.69 -3.26 15.58
C MET A 69 -12.73 -2.63 16.57
N HIS A 70 -12.14 -3.46 17.45
CA HIS A 70 -11.11 -3.00 18.37
C HIS A 70 -9.79 -2.83 17.60
N PHE A 71 -9.19 -1.66 17.67
CA PHE A 71 -7.89 -1.36 17.09
C PHE A 71 -6.87 -1.12 18.19
N ASN A 72 -5.80 -1.92 18.19
CA ASN A 72 -4.71 -1.77 19.13
C ASN A 72 -3.72 -0.74 18.59
N THR A 73 -3.75 0.45 19.17
CA THR A 73 -2.89 1.59 18.78
C THR A 73 -1.41 1.36 19.08
N GLU A 74 -1.07 0.53 20.08
CA GLU A 74 0.33 0.22 20.42
C GLU A 74 0.99 -0.72 19.40
N ARG A 75 0.20 -1.55 18.72
CA ARG A 75 0.69 -2.55 17.75
C ARG A 75 0.32 -2.23 16.31
N GLY A 76 -0.47 -1.20 16.06
CA GLY A 76 -0.98 -0.87 14.71
C GLY A 76 -1.92 -1.94 14.14
N GLN A 77 -2.49 -2.81 14.98
CA GLN A 77 -3.23 -4.00 14.53
C GLN A 77 -4.68 -3.98 14.99
N GLY A 78 -5.60 -4.28 14.06
CA GLY A 78 -7.01 -4.54 14.36
C GLY A 78 -7.23 -5.93 14.95
N SER A 79 -8.08 -6.05 15.98
CA SER A 79 -8.52 -7.30 16.58
C SER A 79 -10.04 -7.26 16.82
N VAL A 80 -10.69 -8.43 16.74
CA VAL A 80 -12.11 -8.55 17.14
C VAL A 80 -12.24 -8.57 18.67
N VAL A 81 -11.17 -8.88 19.39
CA VAL A 81 -11.20 -9.13 20.84
C VAL A 81 -11.06 -7.82 21.62
N ASP A 82 -12.00 -7.61 22.53
CA ASP A 82 -12.02 -6.57 23.55
C ASP A 82 -10.71 -6.64 24.34
N SER A 83 -9.77 -5.75 24.01
CA SER A 83 -8.44 -5.72 24.61
C SER A 83 -8.26 -4.38 25.30
N THR A 84 -7.85 -4.43 26.56
CA THR A 84 -7.51 -3.26 27.36
C THR A 84 -6.48 -2.42 26.61
N GLY A 85 -6.82 -1.19 26.23
CA GLY A 85 -5.98 -0.30 25.43
C GLY A 85 -6.32 -0.21 23.94
N ALA A 86 -7.32 -0.96 23.46
CA ALA A 86 -7.81 -0.82 22.09
C ALA A 86 -8.90 0.26 21.95
N THR A 87 -8.85 1.03 20.87
CA THR A 87 -9.88 2.00 20.49
C THR A 87 -10.86 1.36 19.52
N LEU A 88 -12.15 1.64 19.65
CA LEU A 88 -13.14 1.22 18.66
C LEU A 88 -13.02 2.08 17.41
N VAL A 89 -12.80 1.44 16.26
CA VAL A 89 -12.73 2.11 14.96
C VAL A 89 -13.76 1.51 14.01
N GLN A 90 -14.29 2.33 13.11
CA GLN A 90 -15.15 1.85 12.04
C GLN A 90 -14.30 1.08 11.02
N VAL A 91 -14.75 -0.09 10.60
CA VAL A 91 -14.20 -0.80 9.44
C VAL A 91 -15.25 -0.92 8.35
N GLU A 92 -14.81 -0.78 7.10
CA GLU A 92 -15.69 -0.82 5.93
C GLU A 92 -15.15 -1.77 4.86
N PRO A 93 -16.02 -2.46 4.12
CA PRO A 93 -15.62 -3.13 2.89
C PRO A 93 -15.06 -2.12 1.88
N VAL A 94 -14.06 -2.53 1.11
CA VAL A 94 -13.38 -1.63 0.15
C VAL A 94 -14.35 -1.06 -0.88
N HIS A 95 -15.28 -1.88 -1.38
CA HIS A 95 -16.29 -1.43 -2.34
C HIS A 95 -17.18 -0.32 -1.76
N SER A 96 -17.56 -0.41 -0.49
CA SER A 96 -18.37 0.62 0.18
C SER A 96 -17.62 1.94 0.33
N LEU A 97 -16.33 1.89 0.64
CA LEU A 97 -15.48 3.09 0.71
C LEU A 97 -15.35 3.77 -0.67
N LEU A 98 -15.14 2.98 -1.73
CA LEU A 98 -15.05 3.52 -3.09
C LEU A 98 -16.39 4.09 -3.58
N GLU A 99 -17.49 3.40 -3.31
CA GLU A 99 -18.85 3.88 -3.62
C GLU A 99 -19.16 5.22 -2.95
N ALA A 100 -18.72 5.41 -1.69
CA ALA A 100 -18.93 6.65 -0.94
C ALA A 100 -18.26 7.88 -1.60
N VAL A 101 -17.24 7.66 -2.44
CA VAL A 101 -16.55 8.72 -3.20
C VAL A 101 -16.82 8.63 -4.71
N GLY A 102 -17.83 7.85 -5.12
CA GLY A 102 -18.24 7.74 -6.53
C GLY A 102 -17.20 7.04 -7.42
N ARG A 103 -16.36 6.19 -6.85
CA ARG A 103 -15.35 5.40 -7.57
C ARG A 103 -15.71 3.93 -7.59
N LYS A 104 -15.27 3.25 -8.65
CA LYS A 104 -15.31 1.78 -8.78
C LYS A 104 -13.95 1.21 -9.19
N THR A 105 -13.14 2.03 -9.85
CA THR A 105 -11.80 1.70 -10.31
C THR A 105 -10.75 2.37 -9.43
N VAL A 106 -9.77 1.57 -9.01
CA VAL A 106 -8.55 1.98 -8.32
C VAL A 106 -7.36 1.63 -9.20
N ASP A 107 -6.72 2.64 -9.76
CA ASP A 107 -5.55 2.48 -10.63
C ASP A 107 -4.34 1.95 -9.82
N LEU A 108 -4.25 2.35 -8.55
CA LEU A 108 -3.24 1.89 -7.61
C LEU A 108 -3.77 1.72 -6.19
N TRP A 109 -3.63 0.53 -5.61
CA TRP A 109 -3.95 0.29 -4.21
C TRP A 109 -2.70 -0.09 -3.42
N SER A 110 -2.29 0.79 -2.51
CA SER A 110 -1.29 0.49 -1.47
C SER A 110 -1.99 -0.11 -0.25
N LEU A 111 -1.72 -1.37 0.05
CA LEU A 111 -2.22 -2.10 1.22
C LEU A 111 -1.06 -2.39 2.16
N ASP A 112 -0.90 -1.55 3.18
CA ASP A 112 0.20 -1.57 4.14
C ASP A 112 -0.39 -1.28 5.53
N VAL A 113 -1.03 -2.28 6.14
CA VAL A 113 -1.84 -2.14 7.35
C VAL A 113 -1.26 -2.89 8.55
N GLU A 114 0.03 -3.27 8.45
CA GLU A 114 0.85 -3.84 9.50
C GLU A 114 0.28 -5.15 10.11
N GLY A 115 -0.31 -6.04 9.28
CA GLY A 115 -0.63 -7.42 9.69
C GLY A 115 -1.85 -8.10 9.05
N PRO A 116 -3.03 -7.46 8.95
CA PRO A 116 -4.23 -8.14 8.47
C PRO A 116 -4.36 -8.17 6.93
N GLU A 117 -3.28 -7.97 6.17
CA GLU A 117 -3.33 -7.90 4.70
C GLU A 117 -3.99 -9.15 4.10
N LEU A 118 -3.58 -10.34 4.54
CA LEU A 118 -4.16 -11.60 4.05
C LEU A 118 -5.66 -11.72 4.34
N ALA A 119 -6.12 -11.23 5.50
CA ALA A 119 -7.53 -11.29 5.87
C ALA A 119 -8.37 -10.32 5.04
N ILE A 120 -7.88 -9.10 4.83
CA ILE A 120 -8.49 -8.10 3.94
C ILE A 120 -8.61 -8.65 2.52
N LEU A 121 -7.53 -9.23 1.99
CA LEU A 121 -7.52 -9.75 0.62
C LEU A 121 -8.46 -10.94 0.43
N LYS A 122 -8.59 -11.81 1.44
CA LYS A 122 -9.57 -12.92 1.42
C LYS A 122 -11.01 -12.44 1.48
N ALA A 123 -11.26 -11.34 2.18
CA ALA A 123 -12.58 -10.75 2.29
C ALA A 123 -12.96 -9.96 1.04
N THR A 124 -12.02 -9.26 0.43
CA THR A 124 -12.30 -8.35 -0.70
C THR A 124 -12.90 -9.09 -1.90
N ASP A 125 -14.15 -8.77 -2.24
CA ASP A 125 -14.76 -9.20 -3.50
C ASP A 125 -14.26 -8.34 -4.68
N PHE A 126 -13.22 -8.84 -5.36
CA PHE A 126 -12.65 -8.22 -6.56
C PHE A 126 -13.59 -8.22 -7.78
N THR A 127 -14.81 -8.76 -7.69
CA THR A 127 -15.83 -8.59 -8.74
C THR A 127 -16.62 -7.29 -8.60
N LYS A 128 -16.63 -6.69 -7.40
CA LYS A 128 -17.32 -5.42 -7.12
C LYS A 128 -16.49 -4.18 -7.48
N ILE A 129 -15.16 -4.33 -7.49
CA ILE A 129 -14.20 -3.24 -7.73
C ILE A 129 -13.22 -3.64 -8.82
N GLU A 130 -12.70 -2.66 -9.55
CA GLU A 130 -11.62 -2.89 -10.51
C GLU A 130 -10.32 -2.31 -9.94
N VAL A 131 -9.26 -3.11 -9.87
CA VAL A 131 -7.95 -2.65 -9.40
C VAL A 131 -6.89 -2.95 -10.44
N GLY A 132 -6.06 -1.96 -10.77
CA GLY A 132 -4.99 -2.08 -11.76
C GLY A 132 -3.71 -2.65 -11.19
N VAL A 133 -3.11 -1.93 -10.23
CA VAL A 133 -1.88 -2.32 -9.55
C VAL A 133 -2.11 -2.35 -8.05
N MET A 134 -1.61 -3.39 -7.38
CA MET A 134 -1.58 -3.47 -5.92
C MET A 134 -0.13 -3.50 -5.43
N LEU A 135 0.14 -2.68 -4.43
CA LEU A 135 1.35 -2.72 -3.62
C LEU A 135 0.94 -3.29 -2.26
N ILE A 136 1.43 -4.49 -1.93
CA ILE A 136 1.00 -5.21 -0.72
C ILE A 136 2.19 -5.41 0.19
N GLU A 137 2.09 -4.92 1.42
CA GLU A 137 3.05 -5.24 2.47
C GLU A 137 2.99 -6.74 2.76
N MET A 138 4.15 -7.40 2.72
CA MET A 138 4.27 -8.84 2.98
C MET A 138 5.23 -9.16 4.12
N ASN A 139 5.71 -8.13 4.82
CA ASN A 139 6.77 -8.25 5.81
C ASN A 139 6.25 -8.31 7.26
N SER A 140 4.93 -8.14 7.46
CA SER A 140 4.24 -8.00 8.75
C SER A 140 4.20 -9.25 9.65
N GLY A 141 4.92 -10.33 9.32
CA GLY A 141 4.98 -11.54 10.14
C GLY A 141 6.27 -12.33 9.98
N TRP A 142 6.81 -12.81 11.10
CA TRP A 142 7.96 -13.71 11.24
C TRP A 142 7.81 -15.07 10.50
N PHE A 143 6.75 -15.25 9.71
CA PHE A 143 6.38 -16.49 9.05
C PHE A 143 6.23 -16.29 7.53
N TRP A 144 7.05 -17.02 6.78
CA TRP A 144 6.97 -17.14 5.32
C TRP A 144 5.61 -17.66 4.79
N SER A 145 4.76 -18.22 5.67
CA SER A 145 3.44 -18.76 5.32
C SER A 145 2.48 -17.71 4.77
N ASP A 146 2.60 -16.46 5.22
CA ASP A 146 1.64 -15.42 4.87
C ASP A 146 1.90 -14.89 3.45
N LYS A 147 3.17 -14.78 3.06
CA LYS A 147 3.57 -14.41 1.69
C LYS A 147 2.96 -15.32 0.63
N LYS A 148 3.12 -16.64 0.80
CA LYS A 148 2.57 -17.62 -0.14
C LYS A 148 1.04 -17.60 -0.17
N SER A 149 0.42 -17.36 0.98
CA SER A 149 -1.04 -17.27 1.08
C SER A 149 -1.57 -16.03 0.36
N ILE A 150 -0.89 -14.88 0.50
CA ILE A 150 -1.22 -13.65 -0.24
C ILE A 150 -1.06 -13.90 -1.75
N GLN A 151 0.08 -14.47 -2.18
CA GLN A 151 0.32 -14.79 -3.58
C GLN A 151 -0.79 -15.69 -4.16
N ASN A 152 -1.23 -16.71 -3.41
CA ASN A 152 -2.32 -17.60 -3.83
C ASN A 152 -3.65 -16.85 -3.99
N VAL A 153 -4.01 -15.98 -3.03
CA VAL A 153 -5.24 -15.18 -3.09
C VAL A 153 -5.21 -14.23 -4.29
N MET A 154 -4.10 -13.52 -4.47
CA MET A 154 -3.93 -12.59 -5.59
C MET A 154 -3.96 -13.31 -6.94
N THR A 155 -3.30 -14.46 -7.06
CA THR A 155 -3.34 -15.29 -8.27
C THR A 155 -4.75 -15.78 -8.57
N ALA A 156 -5.50 -16.23 -7.54
CA ALA A 156 -6.89 -16.65 -7.70
C ALA A 156 -7.81 -15.50 -8.13
N ALA A 157 -7.51 -14.27 -7.69
CA ALA A 157 -8.18 -13.05 -8.10
C ALA A 157 -7.75 -12.53 -9.49
N GLY A 158 -6.83 -13.22 -10.18
CA GLY A 158 -6.39 -12.88 -11.54
C GLY A 158 -5.20 -11.92 -11.62
N PHE A 159 -4.54 -11.64 -10.50
CA PHE A 159 -3.35 -10.80 -10.47
C PHE A 159 -2.06 -11.60 -10.69
N ILE A 160 -1.05 -10.94 -11.24
CA ILE A 160 0.29 -11.48 -11.49
C ILE A 160 1.28 -10.78 -10.55
N ASP A 161 2.05 -11.55 -9.77
CA ASP A 161 3.19 -11.03 -9.00
C ASP A 161 4.32 -10.69 -9.97
N ILE A 162 4.71 -9.42 -10.05
CA ILE A 162 5.77 -8.95 -10.94
C ILE A 162 7.07 -8.67 -10.21
N GLY A 163 7.13 -8.87 -8.89
CA GLY A 163 8.34 -8.73 -8.08
C GLY A 163 8.17 -7.84 -6.86
N THR A 164 9.29 -7.47 -6.25
CA THR A 164 9.31 -6.84 -4.92
C THR A 164 9.94 -5.46 -4.92
N SER A 165 9.48 -4.62 -3.99
CA SER A 165 10.22 -3.46 -3.53
C SER A 165 11.35 -3.93 -2.60
N LYS A 166 12.48 -3.23 -2.66
CA LYS A 166 13.64 -3.51 -1.79
C LYS A 166 13.76 -2.41 -0.77
N TYR A 167 13.91 -2.79 0.49
CA TYR A 167 14.30 -1.88 1.55
C TYR A 167 15.70 -2.22 2.08
N ARG A 168 16.39 -1.17 2.52
CA ARG A 168 17.71 -1.29 3.12
C ARG A 168 17.55 -1.57 4.61
N TYR A 169 17.59 -2.84 4.99
CA TYR A 169 17.61 -3.23 6.39
C TYR A 169 18.90 -2.74 7.06
N LYS A 170 18.76 -2.03 8.19
CA LYS A 170 19.85 -1.88 9.18
C LYS A 170 19.61 -2.96 10.24
N TRP A 171 20.12 -4.17 10.06
CA TRP A 171 20.15 -5.14 11.16
C TRP A 171 21.51 -5.05 11.87
N GLY A 172 21.49 -4.89 13.20
CA GLY A 172 22.64 -5.26 14.04
C GLY A 172 23.20 -4.19 14.98
N SER A 173 22.48 -3.89 16.07
CA SER A 173 23.02 -3.33 17.34
C SER A 173 23.77 -1.99 17.28
N ALA A 174 23.94 -1.35 18.42
CA ALA A 174 24.78 -0.15 18.56
C ALA A 174 26.25 -0.35 18.10
N LEU A 175 26.68 -1.58 17.79
CA LEU A 175 28.05 -1.93 17.38
C LEU A 175 28.34 -1.67 15.88
N GLU A 176 27.38 -1.76 14.95
CA GLU A 176 27.67 -1.45 13.54
C GLU A 176 27.58 0.04 13.20
N SER A 177 26.91 0.85 14.01
CA SER A 177 27.08 2.31 13.95
C SER A 177 28.50 2.77 14.31
N ILE A 178 29.28 1.91 14.98
CA ILE A 178 30.68 2.16 15.37
C ILE A 178 31.65 1.67 14.28
N LEU A 179 31.27 0.66 13.48
CA LEU A 179 32.10 0.09 12.42
C LEU A 179 31.66 0.62 11.05
N LEU A 180 32.42 1.57 10.49
CA LEU A 180 32.28 2.14 9.16
C LEU A 180 32.43 1.07 8.05
N LEU A 181 31.47 0.15 7.91
CA LEU A 181 31.51 -0.86 6.87
C LEU A 181 31.27 -0.22 5.47
N PRO A 182 32.05 -0.60 4.45
CA PRO A 182 31.89 -0.07 3.10
C PRO A 182 30.52 -0.44 2.51
N GLU A 183 29.97 0.41 1.64
CA GLU A 183 28.60 0.29 1.11
C GLU A 183 28.27 -1.07 0.49
N ARG A 184 29.28 -1.76 -0.04
CA ARG A 184 29.20 -3.11 -0.62
C ARG A 184 28.78 -4.20 0.38
N CYS A 185 28.83 -3.94 1.69
CA CYS A 185 28.50 -4.89 2.74
C CYS A 185 27.06 -4.74 3.26
N ARG A 186 26.25 -3.84 2.68
CA ARG A 186 24.88 -3.58 3.12
C ARG A 186 23.90 -4.60 2.51
N VAL A 187 23.07 -5.21 3.35
CA VAL A 187 22.09 -6.23 2.96
C VAL A 187 20.77 -5.56 2.55
N TRP A 188 20.19 -6.01 1.44
CA TRP A 188 18.86 -5.61 0.96
C TRP A 188 17.83 -6.68 1.30
N SER A 189 16.64 -6.26 1.70
CA SER A 189 15.53 -7.17 1.97
C SER A 189 14.32 -6.81 1.14
N ASP A 190 13.51 -7.82 0.81
CA ASP A 190 12.19 -7.62 0.24
C ASP A 190 11.27 -6.95 1.25
N LEU A 191 10.50 -5.97 0.79
CA LEU A 191 9.52 -5.26 1.61
C LEU A 191 8.11 -5.58 1.09
N ASP A 192 7.71 -4.95 -0.01
CA ASP A 192 6.36 -5.04 -0.55
C ASP A 192 6.39 -5.80 -1.88
N HIS A 193 5.28 -6.44 -2.24
CA HIS A 193 5.12 -7.07 -3.54
C HIS A 193 4.21 -6.24 -4.44
N TYR A 194 4.56 -6.22 -5.73
CA TYR A 194 3.76 -5.60 -6.77
C TYR A 194 2.93 -6.67 -7.47
N PHE A 195 1.61 -6.48 -7.47
CA PHE A 195 0.67 -7.32 -8.19
C PHE A 195 -0.02 -6.50 -9.27
N VAL A 196 -0.18 -7.07 -10.46
CA VAL A 196 -0.85 -6.41 -11.58
C VAL A 196 -2.03 -7.22 -12.07
N ASN A 197 -3.15 -6.56 -12.30
CA ASN A 197 -4.29 -7.15 -12.98
C ASN A 197 -4.07 -7.04 -14.49
N ALA A 198 -3.67 -8.13 -15.14
CA ALA A 198 -3.40 -8.12 -16.58
C ALA A 198 -4.60 -7.67 -17.42
N GLU A 199 -5.82 -7.95 -16.97
CA GLU A 199 -7.05 -7.59 -17.68
C GLU A 199 -7.32 -6.09 -17.64
N TYR A 200 -7.04 -5.42 -16.52
CA TYR A 200 -7.11 -3.96 -16.37
C TYR A 200 -6.31 -3.23 -17.45
N PHE A 201 -5.06 -3.67 -17.68
CA PHE A 201 -4.16 -3.08 -18.67
C PHE A 201 -4.63 -3.37 -20.10
N LYS A 202 -5.07 -4.62 -20.38
CA LYS A 202 -5.60 -5.00 -21.70
C LYS A 202 -6.82 -4.17 -22.10
N GLN A 203 -7.75 -3.96 -21.18
CA GLN A 203 -8.97 -3.19 -21.43
C GLN A 203 -8.70 -1.71 -21.76
N ARG A 204 -7.54 -1.20 -21.34
CA ARG A 204 -7.09 0.17 -21.59
C ARG A 204 -6.05 0.27 -22.70
N GLU A 205 -5.79 -0.82 -23.42
CA GLU A 205 -4.76 -0.91 -24.47
C GLU A 205 -3.36 -0.51 -23.96
N LEU A 206 -3.10 -0.70 -22.67
CA LEU A 206 -1.82 -0.40 -22.02
C LEU A 206 -0.90 -1.63 -22.00
N PRO A 207 0.43 -1.43 -22.05
CA PRO A 207 1.38 -2.51 -21.88
C PRO A 207 1.27 -3.10 -20.46
N ILE A 208 1.14 -4.42 -20.37
CA ILE A 208 1.10 -5.11 -19.09
C ILE A 208 2.51 -5.08 -18.48
N PRO A 209 2.71 -4.53 -17.27
CA PRO A 209 3.99 -4.57 -16.59
C PRO A 209 4.38 -6.02 -16.30
N THR A 210 5.63 -6.41 -16.62
CA THR A 210 6.11 -7.81 -16.47
C THR A 210 7.20 -7.98 -15.41
N SER A 211 7.69 -6.87 -14.87
CA SER A 211 8.68 -6.87 -13.80
C SER A 211 8.46 -5.66 -12.92
N ALA A 212 8.74 -5.83 -11.64
CA ALA A 212 8.89 -4.72 -10.74
C ALA A 212 9.89 -3.74 -11.39
N PRO A 213 9.59 -2.44 -11.40
CA PRO A 213 10.38 -1.39 -12.08
C PRO A 213 11.83 -1.21 -11.56
N TRP A 214 12.34 -2.15 -10.76
CA TRP A 214 13.65 -2.19 -10.13
C TRP A 214 14.74 -2.87 -10.99
N LYS A 215 14.82 -2.61 -12.30
CA LYS A 215 16.07 -2.91 -13.04
C LYS A 215 17.01 -1.71 -12.93
N GLY A 216 17.75 -1.62 -11.81
CA GLY A 216 18.98 -0.81 -11.74
C GLY A 216 18.93 0.54 -11.01
N MET A 217 17.86 0.89 -10.29
CA MET A 217 17.81 2.12 -9.48
C MET A 217 17.57 1.82 -8.00
N ASN A 218 18.44 2.37 -7.15
CA ASN A 218 18.35 2.29 -5.69
C ASN A 218 17.08 3.01 -5.20
N SER A 219 15.96 2.29 -5.05
CA SER A 219 14.79 2.80 -4.33
C SER A 219 15.14 2.86 -2.85
N TYR A 220 15.46 4.05 -2.36
CA TYR A 220 15.43 4.32 -0.94
C TYR A 220 13.95 4.53 -0.55
N ARG A 221 13.51 4.14 0.66
CA ARG A 221 12.59 5.04 1.38
C ARG A 221 13.39 6.32 1.59
N SER A 222 13.48 7.14 0.55
CA SER A 222 14.10 8.45 0.66
C SER A 222 13.19 9.16 1.65
N ARG A 223 13.75 9.56 2.80
CA ARG A 223 13.05 10.35 3.81
C ARG A 223 12.78 11.79 3.31
N THR A 224 12.93 12.01 2.01
CA THR A 224 12.83 13.28 1.31
C THR A 224 11.58 13.26 0.45
N PHE A 225 10.69 14.20 0.75
CA PHE A 225 9.41 14.40 0.11
C PHE A 225 9.58 14.64 -1.41
N GLY A 226 8.97 13.80 -2.26
CA GLY A 226 8.93 14.01 -3.71
C GLY A 226 10.11 13.47 -4.54
N ASP A 227 10.91 12.52 -4.03
CA ASP A 227 11.95 11.86 -4.83
C ASP A 227 11.33 10.96 -5.93
N PRO A 228 11.66 11.13 -7.22
CA PRO A 228 11.19 10.27 -8.30
C PRO A 228 11.65 8.80 -8.16
N ARG A 229 12.64 8.52 -7.30
CA ARG A 229 13.09 7.16 -6.94
C ARG A 229 12.30 6.53 -5.79
N SER A 230 11.29 7.24 -5.26
CA SER A 230 10.35 6.68 -4.28
C SER A 230 9.43 5.65 -4.92
N LEU A 231 8.88 4.73 -4.11
CA LEU A 231 7.88 3.74 -4.53
C LEU A 231 6.77 4.36 -5.40
N SER A 232 6.26 5.51 -4.99
CA SER A 232 5.23 6.26 -5.72
C SER A 232 5.63 6.71 -7.14
N GLY A 233 6.90 7.08 -7.38
CA GLY A 233 7.37 7.49 -8.72
C GLY A 233 7.59 6.32 -9.65
N VAL A 234 8.06 5.23 -9.06
CA VAL A 234 8.24 3.94 -9.67
C VAL A 234 6.89 3.34 -10.12
N LEU A 235 5.85 3.47 -9.29
CA LEU A 235 4.47 3.10 -9.60
C LEU A 235 3.84 3.97 -10.71
N TYR A 236 4.12 5.28 -10.70
CA TYR A 236 3.70 6.19 -11.78
C TYR A 236 4.28 5.77 -13.14
N CYS A 237 5.54 5.32 -13.18
CA CYS A 237 6.15 4.81 -14.42
C CYS A 237 5.42 3.56 -14.95
N CYS A 238 5.05 2.62 -14.06
CA CYS A 238 4.32 1.40 -14.45
C CYS A 238 2.94 1.70 -15.04
N LEU A 239 2.24 2.70 -14.49
CA LEU A 239 0.86 3.01 -14.87
C LEU A 239 0.76 3.94 -16.07
N THR A 240 1.79 4.75 -16.33
CA THR A 240 1.72 5.81 -17.34
C THR A 240 2.78 5.71 -18.44
N ASN A 241 3.49 4.57 -18.49
CA ASN A 241 4.56 4.27 -19.44
C ASN A 241 5.58 5.41 -19.63
N SER A 242 5.72 6.26 -18.61
CA SER A 242 6.49 7.50 -18.64
C SER A 242 7.54 7.41 -17.56
N CYS A 243 8.71 6.90 -17.92
CA CYS A 243 9.90 6.98 -17.07
C CYS A 243 10.48 8.40 -17.15
N ILE A 244 10.76 9.00 -15.99
CA ILE A 244 11.58 10.23 -15.87
C ILE A 244 13.05 9.84 -16.02
#